data_AF-A0A832MZ00-F1
#
_entry.id   AF-A0A832MZ00-F1
#
_cell.length_a   1.000
_cell.length_b   1.000
_cell.length_c   1.000
_cell.angle_alpha   90.00
_cell.angle_beta   90.00
_cell.angle_gamma   90.00
#
_symmetry.space_group_name_H-M   'P 1'
#
loop_
_entity.id
_entity.type
_entity.pdbx_description
1 polymer ?
#
loop_
_entity_poly.entity_id
_entity_poly.type
_entity_poly.pdbx_seq_one_letter_code
_entity_poly.pdbx_strand_id
1 'polypeptide(L)'
;MRSSERLSKAKSLLAVKYPYFGMLAARLKHEPSEDVRTYASNGVRFLYNESFIDRCSTEALMFILTNAVMHHVLAHQQRRLGRKGALWQLATDYAINTLLHRNGLKIPTGANYDKAYEKMYAEEIYEALKEQFYAEGDDAFGETTPPQEGTKSQEGAAEESIVLSGEIREDLDTQTESEWHYA
;
A
#
# COMPACT_ATOMS: atom_id res chain seq x y z
N MET A 1 -14.66 -8.13 18.47
CA MET A 1 -13.24 -7.86 18.79
C MET A 1 -12.95 -6.48 18.25
N ARG A 2 -12.45 -5.55 19.06
CA ARG A 2 -12.18 -4.18 18.59
C ARG A 2 -11.06 -4.21 17.54
N SER A 3 -11.08 -3.33 16.53
CA SER A 3 -10.04 -3.27 15.49
C SER A 3 -8.61 -3.23 16.06
N SER A 4 -8.40 -2.46 17.14
CA SER A 4 -7.12 -2.40 17.86
C SER A 4 -6.64 -3.76 18.42
N GLU A 5 -7.55 -4.60 18.91
CA GLU A 5 -7.22 -5.94 19.41
C GLU A 5 -6.81 -6.86 18.24
N ARG A 6 -7.47 -6.75 17.08
CA ARG A 6 -7.13 -7.52 15.86
C ARG A 6 -5.72 -7.18 15.38
N LEU A 7 -5.41 -5.89 15.32
CA LEU A 7 -4.07 -5.41 14.97
C LEU A 7 -3.01 -5.86 15.99
N SER A 8 -3.33 -5.83 17.29
CA SER A 8 -2.44 -6.31 18.35
C SER A 8 -2.17 -7.82 18.24
N LYS A 9 -3.19 -8.61 17.89
CA LYS A 9 -3.07 -10.04 17.60
C LYS A 9 -2.18 -10.27 16.37
N ALA A 10 -2.37 -9.51 15.28
CA ALA A 10 -1.55 -9.60 14.09
C ALA A 10 -0.07 -9.28 14.37
N LYS A 11 0.22 -8.22 15.15
CA LYS A 11 1.59 -7.88 15.58
C LYS A 11 2.24 -8.99 16.40
N SER A 12 1.50 -9.55 17.36
CA SER A 12 1.99 -10.64 18.21
C SER A 12 2.33 -11.87 17.37
N LEU A 13 1.48 -12.21 16.38
CA LEU A 13 1.72 -13.32 15.47
C LEU A 13 2.88 -13.05 14.50
N LEU A 14 3.05 -11.81 14.02
CA LEU A 14 4.22 -11.40 13.24
C LEU A 14 5.50 -11.61 14.06
N ALA A 15 5.54 -11.19 15.32
CA ALA A 15 6.72 -11.36 16.17
C ALA A 15 7.12 -12.83 16.37
N VAL A 16 6.15 -13.75 16.41
CA VAL A 16 6.42 -15.19 16.55
C VAL A 16 6.82 -15.83 15.22
N LYS A 17 6.08 -15.57 14.14
CA LYS A 17 6.29 -16.25 12.85
C LYS A 17 7.38 -15.61 12.00
N TYR A 18 7.53 -14.29 12.09
CA TYR A 18 8.45 -13.49 11.28
C TYR A 18 9.16 -12.44 12.16
N PRO A 19 10.07 -12.85 13.06
CA PRO A 19 10.58 -11.97 14.13
C PRO A 19 11.10 -10.62 13.67
N TYR A 20 11.78 -10.56 12.51
CA TYR A 20 12.26 -9.31 11.93
C TYR A 20 11.12 -8.36 11.56
N PHE A 21 10.12 -8.83 10.81
CA PHE A 21 8.95 -8.04 10.44
C PHE A 21 8.09 -7.67 11.65
N GLY A 22 7.96 -8.59 12.62
CA GLY A 22 7.29 -8.30 13.88
C GLY A 22 7.97 -7.20 14.68
N MET A 23 9.30 -7.19 14.75
CA MET A 23 10.08 -6.12 15.38
C MET A 23 9.87 -4.77 14.68
N LEU A 24 9.82 -4.75 13.35
CA LEU A 24 9.57 -3.53 12.58
C LEU A 24 8.13 -3.02 12.81
N ALA A 25 7.13 -3.87 12.62
CA ALA A 25 5.72 -3.54 12.82
C ALA A 25 5.40 -3.17 14.28
N ALA A 26 6.20 -3.64 15.25
CA ALA A 26 6.09 -3.26 16.67
C ALA A 26 6.14 -1.74 16.88
N ARG A 27 6.89 -1.03 16.05
CA ARG A 27 7.11 0.43 16.15
C ARG A 27 5.93 1.27 15.66
N LEU A 28 5.01 0.68 14.89
CA LEU A 28 3.84 1.37 14.38
C LEU A 28 2.86 1.70 15.51
N LYS A 29 2.52 2.99 15.63
CA LYS A 29 1.48 3.55 16.50
C LYS A 29 0.14 3.45 15.79
N HIS A 30 -0.76 2.64 16.31
CA HIS A 30 -2.06 2.39 15.70
C HIS A 30 -3.04 3.48 16.08
N GLU A 31 -3.60 4.17 15.10
CA GLU A 31 -4.50 5.30 15.30
C GLU A 31 -5.73 5.13 14.39
N PRO A 32 -6.93 4.91 14.94
CA PRO A 32 -8.13 4.85 14.12
C PRO A 32 -8.43 6.23 13.53
N SER A 33 -8.84 6.28 12.27
CA SER A 33 -9.22 7.51 11.57
C SER A 33 -10.26 7.20 10.48
N GLU A 34 -11.30 8.03 10.42
CA GLU A 34 -12.33 7.96 9.36
C GLU A 34 -11.90 8.71 8.09
N ASP A 35 -10.82 9.52 8.17
CA ASP A 35 -10.30 10.32 7.06
C ASP A 35 -9.59 9.45 6.00
N VAL A 36 -9.23 8.22 6.36
CA VAL A 36 -8.67 7.22 5.45
C VAL A 36 -9.73 6.18 5.08
N ARG A 37 -9.74 5.77 3.81
CA ARG A 37 -10.65 4.72 3.33
C ARG A 37 -10.23 3.32 3.80
N THR A 38 -8.91 3.08 3.86
CA THR A 38 -8.32 1.79 4.22
C THR A 38 -7.32 1.98 5.37
N TYR A 39 -6.10 2.38 5.06
CA TYR A 39 -5.04 2.71 6.01
C TYR A 39 -4.05 3.70 5.41
N ALA A 40 -3.20 4.30 6.26
CA ALA A 40 -2.06 5.11 5.86
C ALA A 40 -0.94 4.97 6.89
N SER A 41 0.32 4.92 6.46
CA SER A 41 1.48 4.84 7.35
C SER A 41 2.75 5.56 6.86
N ASN A 42 3.32 6.40 7.73
CA ASN A 42 4.63 6.99 7.50
C ASN A 42 5.79 6.17 8.12
N GLY A 43 5.56 4.91 8.48
CA GLY A 43 6.52 4.05 9.18
C GLY A 43 6.61 4.27 10.70
N VAL A 44 5.92 5.30 11.24
CA VAL A 44 5.81 5.57 12.68
C VAL A 44 4.36 5.48 13.13
N ARG A 45 3.46 6.18 12.44
CA ARG A 45 2.01 6.14 12.64
C ARG A 45 1.40 5.17 11.63
N PHE A 46 0.36 4.47 12.04
CA PHE A 46 -0.47 3.63 11.20
C PHE A 46 -1.92 4.06 11.43
N LEU A 47 -2.39 4.95 10.56
CA LEU A 47 -3.79 5.34 10.48
C LEU A 47 -4.59 4.21 9.84
N TYR A 48 -5.79 3.96 10.33
CA TYR A 48 -6.65 2.96 9.73
C TYR A 48 -8.12 3.25 9.92
N ASN A 49 -8.91 2.84 8.92
CA ASN A 49 -10.35 2.80 9.02
C ASN A 49 -10.77 1.53 9.78
N GLU A 50 -11.52 1.67 10.87
CA GLU A 50 -11.95 0.52 11.67
C GLU A 50 -12.79 -0.47 10.86
N SER A 51 -13.70 0.03 10.02
CA SER A 51 -14.55 -0.85 9.19
C SER A 51 -13.72 -1.71 8.25
N PHE A 52 -12.60 -1.20 7.74
CA PHE A 52 -11.68 -1.94 6.88
C PHE A 52 -10.92 -3.01 7.67
N ILE A 53 -10.32 -2.65 8.80
CA ILE A 53 -9.57 -3.60 9.65
C ILE A 53 -10.45 -4.74 10.18
N ASP A 54 -11.71 -4.47 10.45
CA ASP A 54 -12.66 -5.48 10.92
C ASP A 54 -12.97 -6.55 9.87
N ARG A 55 -12.91 -6.20 8.58
CA ARG A 55 -13.08 -7.14 7.46
C ARG A 55 -11.81 -7.92 7.11
N CYS A 56 -10.62 -7.37 7.38
CA CYS A 56 -9.36 -8.03 7.05
C CYS A 56 -9.10 -9.28 7.91
N SER A 57 -8.68 -10.39 7.31
CA SER A 57 -8.20 -11.56 8.05
C SER A 57 -6.93 -11.24 8.85
N THR A 58 -6.60 -12.06 9.86
CA THR A 58 -5.36 -11.84 10.62
C THR A 58 -4.12 -11.93 9.73
N GLU A 59 -4.09 -12.84 8.74
CA GLU A 59 -2.98 -12.95 7.79
C GLU A 59 -2.86 -11.70 6.91
N ALA A 60 -4.00 -11.16 6.44
CA ALA A 60 -4.03 -9.90 5.70
C ALA A 60 -3.50 -8.72 6.54
N LEU A 61 -3.90 -8.63 7.81
CA LEU A 61 -3.38 -7.59 8.71
C LEU A 61 -1.87 -7.72 8.94
N MET A 62 -1.35 -8.94 9.06
CA MET A 62 0.10 -9.17 9.15
C MET A 62 0.81 -8.65 7.89
N PHE A 63 0.23 -8.91 6.70
CA PHE A 63 0.76 -8.43 5.43
C PHE A 63 0.75 -6.90 5.35
N ILE A 64 -0.40 -6.27 5.63
CA ILE A 64 -0.59 -4.82 5.61
C ILE A 64 0.42 -4.11 6.52
N LEU A 65 0.53 -4.55 7.78
CA LEU A 65 1.46 -3.94 8.74
C LEU A 65 2.92 -4.06 8.28
N THR A 66 3.25 -5.18 7.63
CA THR A 66 4.61 -5.40 7.12
C THR A 66 4.86 -4.54 5.88
N ASN A 67 3.93 -4.48 4.92
CA ASN A 67 4.06 -3.61 3.75
C ASN A 67 4.22 -2.14 4.17
N ALA A 68 3.37 -1.67 5.08
CA ALA A 68 3.39 -0.31 5.62
C ALA A 68 4.75 0.08 6.21
N VAL A 69 5.34 -0.76 7.05
CA VAL A 69 6.66 -0.45 7.64
C VAL A 69 7.80 -0.61 6.62
N MET A 70 7.67 -1.51 5.64
CA MET A 70 8.71 -1.75 4.64
C MET A 70 8.89 -0.59 3.67
N HIS A 71 7.83 0.17 3.36
CA HIS A 71 7.95 1.42 2.60
C HIS A 71 8.93 2.40 3.25
N HIS A 72 8.89 2.49 4.59
CA HIS A 72 9.82 3.32 5.35
C HIS A 72 11.22 2.70 5.43
N VAL A 73 11.33 1.41 5.74
CA VAL A 73 12.63 0.71 5.85
C VAL A 73 13.43 0.76 4.56
N LEU A 74 12.76 0.73 3.40
CA LEU A 74 13.39 0.77 2.07
C LEU A 74 13.55 2.19 1.52
N ALA A 75 13.26 3.22 2.32
CA ALA A 75 13.37 4.63 1.98
C ALA A 75 12.69 5.00 0.64
N HIS A 76 11.52 4.40 0.38
CA HIS A 76 10.83 4.57 -0.90
C HIS A 76 10.42 6.02 -1.17
N GLN A 77 10.07 6.78 -0.13
CA GLN A 77 9.74 8.20 -0.28
C GLN A 77 10.96 9.00 -0.78
N GLN A 78 12.14 8.79 -0.18
CA GLN A 78 13.38 9.47 -0.57
C GLN A 78 13.85 9.04 -1.97
N ARG A 79 13.47 7.84 -2.40
CA ARG A 79 13.79 7.29 -3.72
C ARG A 79 12.85 7.75 -4.83
N ARG A 80 11.79 8.53 -4.54
CA ARG A 80 10.86 9.02 -5.58
C ARG A 80 11.58 9.82 -6.67
N LEU A 81 12.49 10.73 -6.31
CA LEU A 81 13.37 11.46 -7.24
C LEU A 81 12.67 12.04 -8.49
N GLY A 82 11.53 12.71 -8.32
CA GLY A 82 10.77 13.33 -9.42
C GLY A 82 9.87 12.39 -10.23
N ARG A 83 9.78 11.11 -9.86
CA ARG A 83 8.78 10.17 -10.43
C ARG A 83 7.35 10.56 -10.04
N LYS A 84 6.39 10.21 -10.89
CA LYS A 84 4.95 10.40 -10.63
C LYS A 84 4.54 9.63 -9.37
N GLY A 85 3.85 10.30 -8.45
CA GLY A 85 3.60 9.79 -7.10
C GLY A 85 2.84 8.46 -7.08
N ALA A 86 1.67 8.42 -7.73
CA ALA A 86 0.83 7.22 -7.76
C ALA A 86 1.51 6.03 -8.45
N LEU A 87 2.20 6.27 -9.57
CA LEU A 87 2.92 5.23 -10.30
C LEU A 87 4.12 4.70 -9.51
N TRP A 88 4.82 5.58 -8.79
CA TRP A 88 5.90 5.20 -7.89
C TRP A 88 5.40 4.35 -6.72
N GLN A 89 4.28 4.73 -6.11
CA GLN A 89 3.65 3.95 -5.04
C GLN A 89 3.26 2.54 -5.52
N LEU A 90 2.69 2.43 -6.73
CA LEU A 90 2.35 1.15 -7.32
C LEU A 90 3.60 0.28 -7.54
N ALA A 91 4.68 0.86 -8.07
CA ALA A 91 5.93 0.14 -8.32
C ALA A 91 6.59 -0.36 -7.02
N THR A 92 6.58 0.47 -5.98
CA THR A 92 7.14 0.13 -4.67
C THR A 92 6.32 -0.92 -3.95
N ASP A 93 4.99 -0.91 -4.09
CA ASP A 93 4.11 -1.96 -3.61
C ASP A 93 4.42 -3.30 -4.28
N TYR A 94 4.56 -3.35 -5.62
CA TYR A 94 4.94 -4.59 -6.30
C TYR A 94 6.28 -5.13 -5.80
N ALA A 95 7.28 -4.26 -5.60
CA ALA A 95 8.58 -4.64 -5.07
C ALA A 95 8.47 -5.21 -3.63
N ILE A 96 7.74 -4.53 -2.75
CA ILE A 96 7.56 -4.98 -1.36
C ILE A 96 6.74 -6.27 -1.31
N ASN A 97 5.63 -6.34 -2.03
CA ASN A 97 4.75 -7.50 -2.00
C ASN A 97 5.46 -8.74 -2.53
N THR A 98 6.31 -8.59 -3.54
CA THR A 98 7.25 -9.63 -4.00
C THR A 98 8.20 -10.06 -2.88
N LEU A 99 8.85 -9.11 -2.19
CA LEU A 99 9.73 -9.41 -1.07
C LEU A 99 9.00 -10.16 0.04
N LEU A 100 7.78 -9.74 0.41
CA LEU A 100 6.97 -10.39 1.44
C LEU A 100 6.58 -11.80 1.03
N HIS A 101 6.17 -12.00 -0.22
CA HIS A 101 5.85 -13.31 -0.77
C HIS A 101 7.04 -14.27 -0.67
N ARG A 102 8.23 -13.83 -1.10
CA ARG A 102 9.47 -14.62 -1.05
C ARG A 102 9.88 -14.99 0.37
N ASN A 103 9.49 -14.20 1.36
CA ASN A 103 9.71 -14.47 2.79
C ASN A 103 8.57 -15.28 3.44
N GLY A 104 7.64 -15.82 2.64
CA GLY A 104 6.61 -16.75 3.11
C GLY A 104 5.31 -16.09 3.60
N LEU A 105 5.19 -14.76 3.54
CA LEU A 105 3.90 -14.12 3.81
C LEU A 105 2.93 -14.42 2.67
N LYS A 106 1.69 -14.77 3.04
CA LYS A 106 0.62 -15.00 2.07
C LYS A 106 0.17 -13.66 1.49
N ILE A 107 0.20 -13.54 0.16
CA ILE A 107 -0.34 -12.39 -0.56
C ILE A 107 -1.86 -12.38 -0.36
N PRO A 108 -2.44 -11.31 0.21
CA PRO A 108 -3.88 -11.16 0.29
C PRO A 108 -4.50 -10.96 -1.09
N THR A 109 -5.73 -11.41 -1.28
CA THR A 109 -6.50 -11.14 -2.50
C THR A 109 -6.53 -9.63 -2.77
N GLY A 110 -6.28 -9.21 -4.01
CA GLY A 110 -6.30 -7.81 -4.43
C GLY A 110 -5.01 -7.01 -4.18
N ALA A 111 -4.03 -7.54 -3.45
CA ALA A 111 -2.74 -6.85 -3.27
C ALA A 111 -1.95 -6.78 -4.59
N ASN A 112 -1.25 -5.66 -4.80
CA ASN A 112 -0.41 -5.40 -5.97
C ASN A 112 0.77 -6.39 -6.03
N TYR A 113 0.58 -7.53 -6.68
CA TYR A 113 1.59 -8.57 -6.83
C TYR A 113 1.54 -9.17 -8.23
N ASP A 114 2.68 -9.20 -8.90
CA ASP A 114 2.86 -9.85 -10.18
C ASP A 114 4.20 -10.59 -10.19
N LYS A 115 4.18 -11.85 -10.65
CA LYS A 115 5.38 -12.68 -10.80
C LYS A 115 6.35 -12.13 -11.84
N ALA A 116 5.88 -11.33 -12.80
CA ALA A 116 6.73 -10.66 -13.78
C ALA A 116 7.78 -9.76 -13.12
N TYR A 117 7.49 -9.21 -11.95
CA TYR A 117 8.36 -8.28 -11.22
C TYR A 117 9.29 -8.94 -10.19
N GLU A 118 9.32 -10.29 -10.09
CA GLU A 118 9.99 -10.99 -8.99
C GLU A 118 11.49 -10.69 -8.83
N LYS A 119 12.14 -10.32 -9.94
CA LYS A 119 13.58 -10.06 -10.03
C LYS A 119 13.91 -8.59 -10.30
N MET A 120 12.94 -7.70 -10.09
CA MET A 120 13.07 -6.28 -10.40
C MET A 120 13.07 -5.43 -9.13
N TYR A 121 13.87 -4.38 -9.13
CA TYR A 121 13.80 -3.31 -8.13
C TYR A 121 12.62 -2.37 -8.43
N ALA A 122 12.18 -1.61 -7.42
CA ALA A 122 11.07 -0.66 -7.57
C ALA A 122 11.27 0.33 -8.73
N GLU A 123 12.51 0.76 -8.99
CA GLU A 123 12.86 1.63 -10.12
C GLU A 123 12.67 0.94 -11.47
N GLU A 124 13.03 -0.32 -11.58
CA GLU A 124 12.85 -1.11 -12.82
C GLU A 124 11.37 -1.38 -13.08
N ILE A 125 10.62 -1.69 -12.00
CA ILE A 125 9.16 -1.87 -12.09
C ILE A 125 8.50 -0.57 -12.52
N TYR A 126 8.95 0.58 -11.99
CA TYR A 126 8.43 1.88 -12.37
C TYR A 126 8.61 2.16 -13.87
N GLU A 127 9.80 1.93 -14.42
CA GLU A 127 10.01 2.14 -15.86
C GLU A 127 9.17 1.17 -16.70
N ALA A 128 9.03 -0.09 -16.28
CA ALA A 128 8.17 -1.05 -16.98
C ALA A 128 6.69 -0.65 -16.96
N LEU A 129 6.17 -0.20 -15.80
CA LEU A 129 4.80 0.28 -15.70
C LEU A 129 4.61 1.54 -16.56
N LYS A 130 5.57 2.48 -16.50
CA LYS A 130 5.55 3.70 -17.30
C LYS A 130 5.50 3.42 -18.80
N GLU A 131 6.29 2.47 -19.30
CA GLU A 131 6.24 2.03 -20.69
C GLU A 131 4.87 1.47 -21.09
N GLN A 132 4.24 0.67 -20.22
CA GLN A 132 2.88 0.16 -20.44
C GLN A 132 1.86 1.30 -20.55
N PHE A 133 1.91 2.28 -19.66
CA PHE A 133 1.04 3.46 -19.70
C PHE A 133 1.18 4.28 -20.99
N TYR A 134 2.41 4.46 -21.50
CA TYR A 134 2.63 5.18 -22.76
C TYR A 134 2.26 4.35 -24.00
N ALA A 135 2.42 3.02 -23.95
CA ALA A 135 2.07 2.13 -25.05
C ALA A 135 0.56 1.98 -25.25
N GLU A 136 -0.23 2.12 -24.19
CA GLU A 136 -1.70 2.06 -24.24
C GLU A 136 -2.36 3.36 -24.74
N GLY A 137 -1.56 4.37 -25.12
CA GLY A 137 -2.03 5.55 -25.85
C GLY A 137 -2.84 6.55 -25.02
N ASP A 138 -2.76 6.49 -23.69
CA ASP A 138 -3.49 7.39 -22.82
C ASP A 138 -2.70 8.69 -22.58
N ASP A 139 -2.84 9.63 -23.52
CA ASP A 139 -2.45 11.05 -23.38
C ASP A 139 -3.34 11.81 -22.35
N ALA A 140 -3.94 11.12 -21.37
CA ALA A 140 -4.82 11.70 -20.34
C ALA A 140 -4.08 12.44 -19.21
N PHE A 141 -2.87 12.97 -19.48
CA PHE A 141 -2.07 13.74 -18.52
C PHE A 141 -1.76 15.16 -18.99
N GLY A 142 -2.69 15.77 -19.73
CA GLY A 142 -2.76 17.24 -19.81
C GLY A 142 -3.21 17.82 -18.47
N GLU A 143 -2.53 18.87 -18.01
CA GLU A 143 -2.86 19.59 -16.78
C GLU A 143 -4.35 19.98 -16.72
N THR A 144 -5.01 19.60 -15.62
CA THR A 144 -6.29 20.11 -15.09
C THR A 144 -7.52 20.10 -16.04
N THR A 145 -8.48 19.21 -15.79
CA THR A 145 -9.92 19.47 -15.50
C THR A 145 -10.58 18.13 -15.12
N PRO A 146 -11.42 18.02 -14.08
CA PRO A 146 -12.02 16.74 -13.69
C PRO A 146 -13.23 16.38 -14.57
N PRO A 147 -13.30 15.18 -15.17
CA PRO A 147 -14.54 14.67 -15.75
C PRO A 147 -15.37 13.85 -14.74
N GLN A 148 -16.68 14.05 -14.81
CA GLN A 148 -17.72 13.49 -13.95
C GLN A 148 -17.93 11.98 -14.08
N GLU A 149 -18.55 11.45 -13.02
CA GLU A 149 -19.10 10.09 -12.81
C GLU A 149 -19.62 9.35 -14.06
N GLY A 150 -19.30 8.06 -14.12
CA GLY A 150 -19.86 7.11 -15.07
C GLY A 150 -19.81 5.67 -14.56
N THR A 151 -20.77 5.32 -13.69
CA THR A 151 -21.03 3.98 -13.16
C THR A 151 -21.28 2.96 -14.27
N LYS A 152 -20.55 1.81 -14.26
CA LYS A 152 -21.12 0.51 -14.66
C LYS A 152 -20.52 -0.63 -13.83
N SER A 153 -21.39 -1.22 -13.01
CA SER A 153 -21.21 -2.44 -12.22
C SER A 153 -21.19 -3.67 -13.12
N GLN A 154 -20.37 -4.67 -12.77
CA GLN A 154 -20.73 -6.09 -12.92
C GLN A 154 -20.21 -6.90 -11.73
N GLU A 155 -21.12 -7.71 -11.19
CA GLU A 155 -21.02 -8.52 -9.97
C GLU A 155 -20.38 -9.90 -10.26
N GLY A 156 -19.64 -10.45 -9.28
CA GLY A 156 -19.33 -11.88 -9.25
C GLY A 156 -18.20 -12.31 -8.30
N ALA A 157 -18.57 -13.08 -7.26
CA ALA A 157 -17.77 -13.92 -6.36
C ALA A 157 -16.88 -13.22 -5.29
N ALA A 158 -17.33 -13.31 -4.04
CA ALA A 158 -16.69 -12.75 -2.86
C ALA A 158 -15.45 -13.56 -2.41
N GLU A 159 -14.29 -13.17 -2.91
CA GLU A 159 -13.06 -13.12 -2.14
C GLU A 159 -12.56 -11.67 -2.18
N GLU A 160 -12.76 -10.94 -1.08
CA GLU A 160 -12.69 -9.47 -1.07
C GLU A 160 -11.26 -8.95 -1.23
N SER A 161 -11.05 -8.20 -2.31
CA SER A 161 -9.80 -7.60 -2.74
C SER A 161 -9.36 -6.45 -1.83
N ILE A 162 -8.12 -6.51 -1.32
CA ILE A 162 -7.39 -5.39 -0.73
C ILE A 162 -6.88 -4.51 -1.87
N VAL A 163 -7.76 -3.70 -2.45
CA VAL A 163 -7.34 -2.69 -3.44
C VAL A 163 -6.50 -1.63 -2.70
N LEU A 164 -5.20 -1.60 -2.99
CA LEU A 164 -4.22 -0.70 -2.37
C LEU A 164 -4.13 0.68 -3.04
N SER A 165 -5.10 1.06 -3.88
CA SER A 165 -5.09 2.35 -4.56
C SER A 165 -6.42 3.08 -4.37
N GLY A 166 -6.44 4.01 -3.42
CA GLY A 166 -7.40 5.11 -3.40
C GLY A 166 -6.74 6.36 -3.94
N GLU A 167 -7.44 7.13 -4.77
CA GLU A 167 -6.96 8.39 -5.35
C GLU A 167 -6.44 9.34 -4.27
N ILE A 168 -5.13 9.64 -4.29
CA ILE A 168 -4.51 10.66 -3.43
C ILE A 168 -4.41 11.93 -4.27
N ARG A 169 -5.02 13.02 -3.81
CA ARG A 169 -4.98 14.34 -4.48
C ARG A 169 -3.53 14.82 -4.62
N GLU A 170 -3.12 15.15 -5.85
CA GLU A 170 -1.79 15.66 -6.19
C GLU A 170 -1.72 17.20 -6.07
N ASP A 171 -1.65 17.73 -4.85
CA ASP A 171 -1.26 19.14 -4.61
C ASP A 171 -0.30 19.30 -3.42
N LEU A 172 0.83 18.59 -3.42
CA LEU A 172 1.66 18.50 -2.20
C LEU A 172 2.97 19.30 -2.28
N ASP A 173 3.00 20.37 -1.50
CA ASP A 173 4.17 21.20 -1.18
C ASP A 173 5.22 20.39 -0.38
N THR A 174 6.47 20.53 -0.79
CA THR A 174 7.65 19.81 -0.26
C THR A 174 8.07 20.20 1.17
N GLN A 175 7.42 21.20 1.79
CA GLN A 175 7.82 21.71 3.11
C GLN A 175 7.18 21.00 4.32
N THR A 176 6.18 20.13 4.11
CA THR A 176 5.38 19.48 5.20
C THR A 176 5.59 17.96 5.30
N GLU A 177 6.72 17.42 4.83
CA GLU A 177 7.00 15.98 4.78
C GLU A 177 6.86 15.22 6.11
N SER A 178 6.94 15.90 7.26
CA SER A 178 6.70 15.32 8.58
C SER A 178 5.22 15.06 8.93
N GLU A 179 4.28 15.59 8.13
CA GLU A 179 2.85 15.59 8.44
C GLU A 179 2.00 14.71 7.51
N TRP A 180 2.58 14.07 6.49
CA TRP A 180 1.79 13.35 5.48
C TRP A 180 1.50 11.88 5.80
N HIS A 181 0.30 11.49 5.39
CA HIS A 181 -0.30 10.16 5.45
C HIS A 181 -0.10 9.44 4.12
N TYR A 182 0.72 8.39 4.08
CA TYR A 182 0.88 7.53 2.90
C TYR A 182 0.60 6.08 3.28
N ALA A 183 -0.36 5.40 2.69
CA ALA A 183 -0.19 3.98 2.40
C ALA A 183 -0.74 3.69 1.01
#